data_AF-A0A6N9VEF2-F1
#
_entry.id   AF-A0A6N9VEF2-F1
#
_cell.length_a   1.000
_cell.length_b   1.000
_cell.length_c   1.000
_cell.angle_alpha   90.00
_cell.angle_beta   90.00
_cell.angle_gamma   90.00
#
_symmetry.space_group_name_H-M   'P 1'
#
loop_
_entity.id
_entity.type
_entity.pdbx_description
1 polymer ?
#
loop_
_entity_poly.entity_id
_entity_poly.type
_entity_poly.pdbx_seq_one_letter_code
_entity_poly.pdbx_strand_id
1 'polypeptide(L)'
;IVYTVDRIRDGRSFTTRRVVAVQHGQPVFHLSASFQSGEEGLDHQEPMPPAPDPETLATAEELVPRHAAAFTDEGVADRLLEARAAVD
;
A
#
# COMPACT_ATOMS: atom_id res chain seq x y z
N ILE A 1 -10.18 5.20 12.75
CA ILE A 1 -10.67 5.61 11.41
C ILE A 1 -12.00 4.89 11.17
N VAL A 2 -12.99 5.54 10.57
CA VAL A 2 -14.26 4.92 10.15
C VAL A 2 -14.25 4.76 8.63
N TYR A 3 -14.63 3.58 8.12
CA TYR A 3 -14.73 3.35 6.68
C TYR A 3 -16.20 3.21 6.28
N THR A 4 -16.69 4.15 5.50
CA THR A 4 -18.05 4.10 4.92
C THR A 4 -17.97 3.47 3.53
N VAL A 5 -18.78 2.46 3.28
CA VAL A 5 -18.75 1.68 2.04
C VAL A 5 -20.08 1.79 1.30
N ASP A 6 -20.05 2.37 0.11
CA ASP A 6 -21.20 2.47 -0.79
C ASP A 6 -21.18 1.34 -1.83
N ARG A 7 -22.35 0.73 -2.05
CA ARG A 7 -22.58 -0.27 -3.11
C ARG A 7 -22.89 0.44 -4.42
N ILE A 8 -21.89 0.64 -5.25
CA ILE A 8 -22.05 1.33 -6.54
C ILE A 8 -22.70 0.40 -7.57
N ARG A 9 -22.27 -0.86 -7.63
CA ARG A 9 -22.81 -1.85 -8.56
C ARG A 9 -22.66 -3.27 -8.00
N ASP A 10 -23.70 -4.07 -8.19
CA ASP A 10 -23.67 -5.52 -8.01
C ASP A 10 -24.10 -6.19 -9.32
N GLY A 11 -23.11 -6.50 -10.17
CA GLY A 11 -23.31 -7.23 -11.41
C GLY A 11 -23.11 -8.73 -11.23
N ARG A 12 -23.29 -9.48 -12.32
CA ARG A 12 -23.08 -10.94 -12.32
C ARG A 12 -21.62 -11.32 -12.05
N SER A 13 -20.67 -10.76 -12.82
CA SER A 13 -19.24 -11.07 -12.69
C SER A 13 -18.46 -10.01 -11.90
N PHE A 14 -18.94 -8.76 -11.87
CA PHE A 14 -18.24 -7.65 -11.23
C PHE A 14 -19.08 -6.94 -10.18
N THR A 15 -18.43 -6.57 -9.08
CA THR A 15 -18.99 -5.81 -7.97
C THR A 15 -18.14 -4.60 -7.68
N THR A 16 -18.73 -3.41 -7.64
CA THR A 16 -18.00 -2.15 -7.41
C THR A 16 -18.38 -1.53 -6.08
N ARG A 17 -17.37 -1.09 -5.33
CA ARG A 17 -17.51 -0.40 -4.04
C ARG A 17 -16.79 0.93 -4.08
N ARG A 18 -17.37 1.94 -3.44
CA ARG A 18 -16.66 3.17 -3.08
C ARG A 18 -16.47 3.18 -1.57
N VAL A 19 -15.26 3.46 -1.11
CA VAL A 19 -14.94 3.56 0.32
C VAL A 19 -14.47 4.97 0.63
N VAL A 20 -15.00 5.55 1.70
CA VAL A 20 -14.53 6.81 2.27
C VAL A 20 -14.00 6.52 3.67
N ALA A 21 -12.71 6.75 3.90
CA ALA A 21 -12.14 6.72 5.24
C ALA A 21 -12.33 8.09 5.89
N VAL A 22 -12.89 8.11 7.10
CA VAL A 22 -13.19 9.31 7.87
C VAL A 22 -12.44 9.25 9.19
N GLN A 23 -11.70 10.31 9.50
CA GLN A 23 -11.02 10.49 10.79
C GLN A 23 -11.41 11.86 11.35
N HIS A 24 -11.77 11.92 12.63
CA HIS A 24 -12.25 13.15 13.29
C HIS A 24 -13.38 13.86 12.52
N GLY A 25 -14.28 13.08 11.91
CA GLY A 25 -15.40 13.61 11.11
C GLY A 25 -15.02 14.18 9.75
N GLN A 26 -13.75 14.10 9.34
CA GLN A 26 -13.27 14.57 8.05
C GLN A 26 -12.88 13.38 7.15
N PRO A 27 -13.27 13.37 5.87
CA PRO A 27 -12.78 12.37 4.92
C PRO A 27 -11.28 12.56 4.71
N VAL A 28 -10.51 11.48 4.89
CA VAL A 28 -9.04 11.48 4.75
C VAL A 28 -8.57 10.63 3.57
N PHE A 29 -9.44 9.77 3.03
CA PHE A 29 -9.10 8.88 1.92
C PHE A 29 -10.34 8.44 1.15
N HIS A 30 -10.20 8.30 -0.17
CA HIS A 30 -11.22 7.79 -1.08
C HIS A 30 -10.65 6.62 -1.88
N LEU A 31 -11.40 5.52 -1.94
CA LEU A 31 -11.08 4.35 -2.74
C LEU A 31 -12.27 3.96 -3.62
N SER A 32 -11.99 3.58 -4.86
CA SER A 32 -12.90 2.82 -5.69
C SER A 32 -12.28 1.44 -5.91
N ALA A 33 -13.02 0.39 -5.56
CA ALA A 33 -12.57 -0.99 -5.70
C ALA A 33 -13.57 -1.78 -6.56
N SER A 34 -13.05 -2.58 -7.47
CA SER A 34 -13.82 -3.52 -8.28
C SER A 34 -13.37 -4.94 -7.97
N PHE A 35 -14.33 -5.81 -7.72
CA PHE A 35 -14.12 -7.21 -7.41
C PHE A 35 -14.72 -8.04 -8.54
N GLN A 36 -14.00 -9.08 -8.96
CA GLN A 36 -14.46 -10.04 -9.97
C GLN A 36 -14.46 -11.44 -9.38
N SER A 37 -15.40 -12.29 -9.80
CA SER A 37 -15.27 -13.74 -9.61
C SER A 37 -14.07 -14.28 -10.38
N GLY A 38 -13.39 -15.31 -9.87
CA GLY A 38 -12.33 -15.97 -10.62
C GLY A 38 -12.87 -16.58 -11.92
N GLU A 39 -12.20 -16.29 -13.04
CA GLU A 39 -12.54 -16.75 -14.38
C GLU A 39 -11.24 -17.06 -15.13
N GLU A 40 -11.23 -18.12 -15.94
CA GLU A 40 -10.11 -18.41 -16.84
C GLU A 40 -10.19 -17.49 -18.08
N GLY A 41 -9.03 -17.17 -18.66
CA GLY A 41 -8.95 -16.29 -19.82
C GLY A 41 -7.56 -16.24 -20.42
N LEU A 42 -7.33 -15.25 -21.27
CA LEU A 42 -5.99 -14.96 -21.76
C LEU A 42 -5.10 -14.50 -20.60
N ASP A 43 -3.96 -15.14 -20.45
CA ASP A 43 -2.95 -14.81 -19.46
C ASP A 43 -1.64 -14.47 -20.18
N HIS A 44 -1.13 -13.27 -19.92
CA HIS A 44 0.18 -12.83 -20.38
C HIS A 44 0.72 -11.78 -19.40
N GLN A 45 2.03 -11.80 -19.19
CA GLN A 45 2.74 -10.81 -18.39
C GLN A 45 4.09 -10.50 -19.05
N GLU A 46 4.59 -9.29 -18.82
CA GLU A 46 5.99 -8.96 -19.12
C GLU A 46 6.93 -9.77 -18.22
N PRO A 47 8.14 -10.15 -18.70
CA PRO A 47 9.12 -10.79 -17.85
C PRO A 47 9.57 -9.83 -16.74
N MET A 48 9.75 -10.37 -15.54
CA MET A 48 10.31 -9.62 -14.42
C MET A 48 11.72 -9.11 -14.78
N PRO A 49 12.05 -7.83 -14.51
CA PRO A 49 13.40 -7.31 -14.73
C PRO A 49 14.41 -8.02 -13.82
N PRO A 50 15.70 -8.10 -14.21
CA PRO A 50 16.73 -8.64 -13.34
C PRO A 50 16.86 -7.76 -12.08
N ALA A 51 16.88 -8.41 -10.92
CA ALA A 51 17.07 -7.78 -9.62
C ALA A 51 18.02 -8.64 -8.77
N PRO A 52 18.79 -8.04 -7.83
CA PRO A 52 19.58 -8.79 -6.88
C PRO A 52 18.69 -9.63 -5.95
N ASP A 53 19.28 -10.66 -5.34
CA ASP A 53 18.60 -11.46 -4.32
C ASP A 53 18.24 -10.57 -3.12
N PRO A 54 16.96 -10.52 -2.68
CA PRO A 54 16.56 -9.70 -1.55
C PRO A 54 17.34 -10.01 -0.26
N GLU A 55 17.80 -11.25 -0.05
CA GLU A 55 18.61 -11.61 1.14
C GLU A 55 20.02 -10.98 1.12
N THR A 56 20.46 -10.50 -0.04
CA THR A 56 21.76 -9.82 -0.20
C THR A 56 21.67 -8.30 -0.04
N LEU A 57 20.46 -7.75 0.06
CA LEU A 57 20.22 -6.31 0.21
C LEU A 57 20.20 -5.94 1.69
N ALA A 58 20.74 -4.76 1.99
CA ALA A 58 20.62 -4.18 3.34
C ALA A 58 19.16 -3.85 3.65
N THR A 59 18.74 -4.09 4.89
CA THR A 59 17.36 -3.84 5.30
C THR A 59 17.09 -2.33 5.52
N ALA A 60 15.83 -1.95 5.70
CA ALA A 60 15.48 -0.57 6.02
C ALA A 60 16.11 -0.12 7.35
N GLU A 61 16.18 -1.01 8.34
CA GLU A 61 16.81 -0.80 9.65
C GLU A 61 18.30 -0.48 9.51
N GLU A 62 18.96 -1.07 8.52
CA GLU A 62 20.37 -0.81 8.24
C GLU A 62 20.58 0.44 7.38
N LEU A 63 19.70 0.71 6.42
CA LEU A 63 19.87 1.79 5.44
C LEU A 63 19.39 3.15 5.95
N VAL A 64 18.26 3.21 6.65
CA VAL A 64 17.66 4.49 7.09
C VAL A 64 18.62 5.28 7.99
N PRO A 65 19.32 4.69 8.99
CA PRO A 65 20.32 5.41 9.77
C PRO A 65 21.53 5.87 8.95
N ARG A 66 22.00 5.05 7.99
CA ARG A 66 23.13 5.41 7.11
C ARG A 66 22.84 6.66 6.27
N HIS A 67 21.58 6.91 5.98
CA HIS A 67 21.12 8.05 5.19
C HIS A 67 20.42 9.13 6.02
N ALA A 68 20.54 9.11 7.35
CA ALA A 68 19.85 10.06 8.23
C ALA A 68 20.13 11.53 7.87
N ALA A 69 21.37 11.84 7.47
CA ALA A 69 21.79 13.19 7.06
C ALA A 69 21.13 13.68 5.75
N ALA A 70 20.48 12.81 4.98
CA ALA A 70 19.73 13.19 3.79
C ALA A 70 18.32 13.71 4.13
N PHE A 71 17.85 13.55 5.36
CA PHE A 71 16.57 14.07 5.80
C PHE A 71 16.71 15.49 6.37
N THR A 72 15.74 16.34 6.07
CA THR A 72 15.72 17.75 6.52
C THR A 72 15.48 17.90 8.03
N ASP A 73 14.87 16.91 8.67
CA ASP A 73 14.52 16.90 10.10
C ASP A 73 15.15 15.69 10.79
N GLU A 74 15.83 15.94 11.92
CA GLU A 74 16.65 14.95 12.63
C GLU A 74 15.86 13.73 13.13
N GLY A 75 14.55 13.87 13.35
CA GLY A 75 13.69 12.78 13.82
C GLY A 75 13.04 11.95 12.72
N VAL A 76 13.26 12.26 11.43
CA VAL A 76 12.59 11.56 10.33
C VAL A 76 13.03 10.10 10.24
N ALA A 77 14.33 9.83 10.39
CA ALA A 77 14.86 8.48 10.35
C ALA A 77 14.19 7.60 11.42
N ASP A 78 14.10 8.08 12.66
CA ASP A 78 13.49 7.36 13.77
C ASP A 78 11.99 7.10 13.53
N ARG A 79 11.24 8.12 13.08
CA ARG A 79 9.81 7.97 12.76
C ARG A 79 9.56 6.99 11.62
N LEU A 80 10.44 6.95 10.61
CA LEU A 80 10.34 5.99 9.51
C LEU A 80 10.55 4.55 9.99
N LEU A 81 11.53 4.34 10.87
CA LEU A 81 11.79 3.03 11.47
C LEU A 81 10.63 2.60 12.40
N GLU A 82 10.11 3.50 13.22
CA GLU A 82 8.95 3.24 14.07
C GLU A 82 7.72 2.87 13.24
N ALA A 83 7.43 3.64 12.18
CA ALA A 83 6.31 3.37 11.29
C ALA A 83 6.45 2.01 10.58
N ARG A 84 7.68 1.62 10.23
CA ARG A 84 7.94 0.34 9.58
C ARG A 84 7.69 -0.83 10.53
N ALA A 85 8.23 -0.75 11.76
CA ALA A 85 8.04 -1.78 12.78
C ALA A 85 6.58 -1.98 13.21
N ALA A 86 5.70 -1.00 12.97
CA ALA A 86 4.26 -1.13 13.25
C ALA A 86 3.48 -1.90 12.16
N VAL A 87 4.10 -2.17 11.01
CA VAL A 87 3.47 -2.85 9.85
C VAL A 87 3.95 -4.30 9.72
N ASP A 88 5.20 -4.58 10.10
CA ASP A 88 5.79 -5.92 10.14
C ASP A 88 5.32 -6.72 11.39
#